data_AF-A0A845QF79-F1
#
_entry.id   AF-A0A845QF79-F1
#
_cell.length_a   1.000
_cell.length_b   1.000
_cell.length_c   1.000
_cell.angle_alpha   90.00
_cell.angle_beta   90.00
_cell.angle_gamma   90.00
#
_symmetry.space_group_name_H-M   'P 1'
#
loop_
_entity.id
_entity.type
_entity.pdbx_description
1 polymer ?
#
loop_
_entity_poly.entity_id
_entity_poly.type
_entity_poly.pdbx_seq_one_letter_code
_entity_poly.pdbx_strand_id
1 'polypeptide(L)'
;MQLIEVTADHGHVDTLVALGEQKNALDVYADERGEMDRCLVRYVISTKRSQELLDALQAAIGAQENWRAVVLPIQASVPGPEDNARPPADEVARRFSFASITVSREVIWNEVTKGARLDLNFLILTVLSTITAGIGMLTDNVAVVIGAMVIAPLLGPNLAFAFGTAIGDRTLMFRALGTNVVGIILALFFSYVIGAFWTGALQSPELLSRTVVGFDSIALALAAGAAAVLSLTTGLSATLVGVMVAVALLPPAAAVGIMLGSGNLAAAGSAGLLLAVNIACVNLVAQIVFVAKGIGPRTWAEKKASRPARYINVSVWLLLVVVLATAIWFARETEGVAEGQGFASPSDVSVD
;
A
#
# COMPACT_ATOMS: atom_id res chain seq x y z
N MET A 1 18.96 -9.73 9.51
CA MET A 1 19.03 -11.20 9.53
C MET A 1 17.64 -11.75 9.83
N GLN A 2 17.42 -13.01 9.53
CA GLN A 2 16.21 -13.74 9.89
C GLN A 2 16.60 -15.11 10.42
N LEU A 3 15.80 -15.61 11.36
CA LEU A 3 15.84 -16.98 11.84
C LEU A 3 14.72 -17.71 11.09
N ILE A 4 15.09 -18.76 10.35
CA ILE A 4 14.12 -19.63 9.69
C ILE A 4 14.11 -20.94 10.46
N GLU A 5 12.97 -21.33 11.01
CA GLU A 5 12.76 -22.62 11.65
C GLU A 5 11.95 -23.52 10.73
N VAL A 6 12.50 -24.66 10.33
CA VAL A 6 11.84 -25.65 9.50
C VAL A 6 11.56 -26.88 10.33
N THR A 7 10.28 -27.25 10.44
CA THR A 7 9.85 -28.53 11.00
C THR A 7 9.47 -29.46 9.86
N ALA A 8 10.01 -30.67 9.83
CA ALA A 8 9.74 -31.67 8.79
C ALA A 8 9.87 -33.11 9.36
N ASP A 9 9.64 -34.12 8.53
CA ASP A 9 9.83 -35.53 8.90
C ASP A 9 11.32 -35.90 8.91
N HIS A 10 11.71 -36.84 9.77
CA HIS A 10 13.12 -37.20 10.04
C HIS A 10 13.96 -37.54 8.79
N GLY A 11 13.34 -38.06 7.73
CA GLY A 11 14.05 -38.42 6.49
C GLY A 11 14.66 -37.24 5.71
N HIS A 12 14.33 -35.99 6.06
CA HIS A 12 14.78 -34.81 5.32
C HIS A 12 15.92 -34.03 5.98
N VAL A 13 16.43 -34.47 7.15
CA VAL A 13 17.45 -33.72 7.92
C VAL A 13 18.69 -33.42 7.09
N ASP A 14 19.28 -34.42 6.45
CA ASP A 14 20.50 -34.25 5.65
C ASP A 14 20.29 -33.31 4.46
N THR A 15 19.11 -33.37 3.84
CA THR A 15 18.76 -32.48 2.72
C THR A 15 18.57 -31.05 3.20
N LEU A 16 17.92 -30.87 4.35
CA LEU A 16 17.68 -29.57 4.98
C LEU A 16 18.99 -28.90 5.41
N VAL A 17 19.91 -29.64 6.04
CA VAL A 17 21.21 -29.12 6.45
C VAL A 17 22.04 -28.74 5.23
N ALA A 18 22.12 -29.61 4.21
CA ALA A 18 22.85 -29.35 2.98
C ALA A 18 22.33 -28.11 2.23
N LEU A 19 21.01 -27.86 2.24
CA LEU A 19 20.43 -26.65 1.65
C LEU A 19 20.84 -25.38 2.39
N GLY A 20 20.93 -25.43 3.72
CA GLY A 20 21.41 -24.31 4.54
C GLY A 20 22.86 -23.94 4.22
N GLU A 21 23.72 -24.96 4.12
CA GLU A 21 25.13 -24.79 3.78
C GLU A 21 25.31 -24.29 2.34
N GLN A 22 24.60 -24.88 1.38
CA GLN A 22 24.66 -24.47 -0.03
C GLN A 22 24.25 -23.01 -0.22
N LYS A 23 23.31 -22.51 0.61
CA LYS A 23 22.83 -21.13 0.56
C LYS A 23 23.59 -20.17 1.49
N ASN A 24 24.70 -20.61 2.06
CA ASN A 24 25.55 -19.81 2.96
C ASN A 24 24.71 -19.17 4.09
N ALA A 25 23.93 -20.00 4.80
CA ALA A 25 23.41 -19.60 6.11
C ALA A 25 24.59 -19.33 7.06
N LEU A 26 24.44 -18.32 7.92
CA LEU A 26 25.44 -17.96 8.94
C LEU A 26 25.55 -19.04 10.00
N ASP A 27 24.43 -19.67 10.32
CA ASP A 27 24.36 -20.77 11.28
C ASP A 27 23.26 -21.74 10.84
N VAL A 28 23.51 -23.03 10.98
CA VAL A 28 22.57 -24.11 10.68
C VAL A 28 22.61 -25.08 11.84
N TYR A 29 21.48 -25.22 12.53
CA TYR A 29 21.35 -26.12 13.66
C TYR A 29 20.19 -27.07 13.44
N ALA A 30 20.46 -28.37 13.39
CA ALA A 30 19.44 -29.41 13.36
C ALA A 30 19.27 -29.98 14.78
N ASP A 31 18.04 -29.99 15.27
CA ASP A 31 17.64 -30.72 16.47
C ASP A 31 16.84 -31.95 16.05
N GLU A 32 17.36 -33.12 16.42
CA GLU A 32 16.78 -34.42 16.12
C GLU A 32 15.83 -34.91 17.23
N ARG A 33 15.56 -34.09 18.26
CA ARG A 33 14.72 -34.50 19.40
C ARG A 33 13.29 -33.98 19.30
N GLY A 34 12.42 -34.80 18.70
CA GLY A 34 10.98 -34.73 18.91
C GLY A 34 10.41 -36.11 19.24
N GLU A 35 9.57 -36.21 20.29
CA GLU A 35 8.83 -37.42 20.71
C GLU A 35 7.93 -38.04 19.61
N MET A 36 7.93 -37.52 18.37
CA MET A 36 7.01 -37.86 17.29
C MET A 36 7.69 -38.02 15.90
N ASP A 37 8.97 -38.38 15.81
CA ASP A 37 9.68 -38.64 14.52
C ASP A 37 9.79 -37.41 13.58
N ARG A 38 9.80 -36.21 14.16
CA ARG A 38 9.95 -34.93 13.44
C ARG A 38 11.29 -34.29 13.75
N CYS A 39 11.89 -33.65 12.76
CA CYS A 39 13.10 -32.86 12.89
C CYS A 39 12.81 -31.36 12.87
N LEU A 40 13.65 -30.59 13.59
CA LEU A 40 13.64 -29.13 13.59
C LEU A 40 14.99 -28.63 13.08
N VAL A 41 15.01 -27.89 11.98
CA VAL A 41 16.22 -27.27 11.45
C VAL A 41 16.09 -25.75 11.50
N ARG A 42 17.04 -25.10 12.17
CA ARG A 42 17.12 -23.65 12.35
C ARG A 42 18.21 -23.09 11.46
N TYR A 43 17.89 -22.04 10.73
CA TYR A 43 18.82 -21.30 9.88
C TYR A 43 18.89 -19.85 10.33
N VAL A 44 20.09 -19.38 10.68
CA VAL A 44 20.35 -17.95 10.78
C VAL A 44 20.87 -17.49 9.43
N ILE A 45 20.12 -16.66 8.72
CA ILE A 45 20.49 -16.22 7.38
C ILE A 45 20.33 -14.71 7.20
N SER A 46 21.14 -14.14 6.30
CA SER A 46 20.97 -12.75 5.88
C SER A 46 19.62 -12.56 5.19
N THR A 47 18.94 -11.45 5.47
CA THR A 47 17.62 -11.12 4.89
C THR A 47 17.66 -11.16 3.35
N LYS A 48 18.81 -10.81 2.74
CA LYS A 48 19.03 -10.86 1.29
C LYS A 48 18.95 -12.28 0.70
N ARG A 49 19.40 -13.29 1.44
CA ARG A 49 19.48 -14.70 0.99
C ARG A 49 18.33 -15.57 1.51
N SER A 50 17.52 -15.04 2.43
CA SER A 50 16.35 -15.71 3.00
C SER A 50 15.42 -16.28 1.93
N GLN A 51 15.13 -15.49 0.89
CA GLN A 51 14.23 -15.89 -0.19
C GLN A 51 14.78 -17.08 -0.98
N GLU A 52 16.09 -17.08 -1.27
CA GLU A 52 16.73 -18.17 -2.02
C GLU A 52 16.70 -19.49 -1.24
N LEU A 53 16.83 -19.43 0.09
CA LEU A 53 16.72 -20.59 0.96
C LEU A 53 15.28 -21.09 1.04
N LEU A 54 14.30 -20.21 1.24
CA LEU A 54 12.88 -20.58 1.27
C LEU A 54 12.41 -21.21 -0.05
N ASP A 55 12.84 -20.64 -1.18
CA ASP A 55 12.54 -21.19 -2.50
C ASP A 55 13.15 -22.58 -2.67
N ALA A 56 14.38 -22.80 -2.18
CA ALA A 56 15.05 -24.10 -2.24
C ALA A 56 14.43 -25.14 -1.31
N LEU A 57 14.06 -24.75 -0.07
CA LEU A 57 13.35 -25.60 0.88
C LEU A 57 12.00 -26.05 0.31
N GLN A 58 11.26 -25.12 -0.27
CA GLN A 58 9.96 -25.44 -0.88
C GLN A 58 10.09 -26.30 -2.14
N ALA A 59 11.16 -26.15 -2.91
CA ALA A 59 11.45 -26.99 -4.07
C ALA A 59 11.87 -28.42 -3.66
N ALA A 60 12.62 -28.56 -2.57
CA ALA A 60 13.14 -29.84 -2.10
C ALA A 60 12.08 -30.69 -1.37
N ILE A 61 11.24 -30.07 -0.53
CA ILE A 61 10.29 -30.78 0.34
C ILE A 61 8.89 -30.86 -0.30
N GLY A 62 8.57 -29.94 -1.23
CA GLY A 62 7.34 -30.01 -2.02
C GLY A 62 6.04 -29.83 -1.21
N ALA A 63 4.90 -30.12 -1.84
CA ALA A 63 3.55 -29.82 -1.36
C ALA A 63 3.00 -30.79 -0.28
N GLN A 64 3.88 -31.44 0.49
CA GLN A 64 3.43 -32.30 1.60
C GLN A 64 2.98 -31.44 2.79
N GLU A 65 1.87 -31.82 3.44
CA GLU A 65 1.28 -31.04 4.55
C GLU A 65 2.08 -31.11 5.87
N ASN A 66 3.07 -32.01 5.96
CA ASN A 66 3.78 -32.31 7.22
C ASN A 66 5.01 -31.44 7.52
N TRP A 67 5.31 -30.44 6.69
CA TRP A 67 6.39 -29.50 6.96
C TRP A 67 5.92 -28.06 7.11
N ARG A 68 6.65 -27.30 7.92
CA ARG A 68 6.37 -25.88 8.14
C ARG A 68 7.66 -25.11 8.32
N ALA A 69 7.84 -24.05 7.53
CA ALA A 69 8.85 -23.04 7.75
C ALA A 69 8.25 -21.83 8.47
N VAL A 70 8.89 -21.40 9.56
CA VAL A 70 8.56 -20.19 10.32
C VAL A 70 9.71 -19.22 10.16
N VAL A 71 9.41 -18.00 9.73
CA VAL A 71 10.41 -16.94 9.53
C VAL A 71 10.25 -15.90 10.62
N LEU A 72 11.30 -15.73 11.42
CA LEU A 72 11.36 -14.82 12.57
C LEU A 72 12.36 -13.70 12.27
N PRO A 73 11.98 -12.42 12.42
CA PRO A 73 12.94 -11.32 12.30
C PRO A 73 13.92 -11.36 13.48
N ILE A 74 15.22 -11.42 13.21
CA ILE A 74 16.25 -11.31 14.25
C ILE A 74 16.53 -9.82 14.46
N GLN A 75 16.25 -9.32 15.66
CA GLN A 75 16.52 -7.93 16.03
C GLN A 75 18.01 -7.67 16.27
N ALA A 76 18.73 -8.64 16.84
CA ALA A 76 20.17 -8.59 17.06
C ALA A 76 20.77 -10.00 17.10
N SER A 77 22.02 -10.16 16.66
CA SER A 77 22.82 -11.38 16.84
C SER A 77 24.20 -11.00 17.37
N VAL A 78 24.74 -11.82 18.27
CA VAL A 78 26.12 -11.71 18.76
C VAL A 78 26.75 -13.10 18.65
N PRO A 79 27.84 -13.27 17.88
CA PRO A 79 28.58 -12.26 17.15
C PRO A 79 27.74 -11.58 16.05
N GLY A 80 28.03 -10.31 15.79
CA GLY A 80 27.51 -9.65 14.59
C GLY A 80 28.05 -10.36 13.34
N PRO A 81 27.34 -10.31 12.20
CA PRO A 81 27.83 -10.94 10.97
C PRO A 81 29.21 -10.36 10.63
N GLU A 82 30.13 -11.20 10.13
CA GLU A 82 31.47 -10.77 9.70
C GLU A 82 31.43 -9.65 8.63
N ASP A 83 30.27 -9.49 7.96
CA ASP A 83 29.89 -8.43 7.02
C ASP A 83 29.81 -7.00 7.64
N ASN A 84 30.23 -6.84 8.90
CA ASN A 84 30.38 -5.55 9.59
C ASN A 84 31.80 -4.95 9.51
N ALA A 85 32.74 -5.61 8.82
CA ALA A 85 33.91 -4.88 8.29
C ALA A 85 33.39 -3.78 7.35
N ARG A 86 33.98 -2.57 7.40
CA ARG A 86 33.57 -1.42 6.56
C ARG A 86 33.33 -1.93 5.12
N PRO A 87 32.08 -1.89 4.60
CA PRO A 87 31.82 -2.40 3.27
C PRO A 87 32.67 -1.59 2.28
N PRO A 88 33.28 -2.23 1.27
CA PRO A 88 34.00 -1.53 0.23
C PRO A 88 33.04 -0.55 -0.50
N ALA A 89 33.57 0.54 -1.07
CA ALA A 89 32.78 1.67 -1.55
C ALA A 89 31.72 1.29 -2.62
N ASP A 90 31.94 0.18 -3.32
CA ASP A 90 31.04 -0.48 -4.27
C ASP A 90 29.84 -1.17 -3.60
N GLU A 91 30.03 -1.74 -2.39
CA GLU A 91 28.92 -2.29 -1.60
C GLU A 91 28.09 -1.23 -0.91
N VAL A 92 28.67 -0.09 -0.53
CA VAL A 92 27.90 1.08 -0.07
C VAL A 92 26.95 1.54 -1.17
N ALA A 93 27.43 1.62 -2.42
CA ALA A 93 26.58 1.91 -3.59
C ALA A 93 25.50 0.83 -3.81
N ARG A 94 25.81 -0.47 -3.59
CA ARG A 94 24.79 -1.54 -3.58
C ARG A 94 23.84 -1.46 -2.39
N ARG A 95 24.23 -0.92 -1.24
CA ARG A 95 23.35 -0.73 -0.07
C ARG A 95 22.35 0.40 -0.33
N PHE A 96 22.71 1.38 -1.13
CA PHE A 96 21.80 2.41 -1.67
C PHE A 96 21.06 1.99 -2.95
N SER A 97 21.34 0.81 -3.52
CA SER A 97 20.50 0.26 -4.58
C SER A 97 19.10 -0.01 -4.03
N PHE A 98 18.09 0.40 -4.78
CA PHE A 98 16.68 0.18 -4.49
C PHE A 98 16.36 -1.29 -4.11
N ALA A 99 17.19 -2.26 -4.50
CA ALA A 99 17.00 -3.69 -4.28
C ALA A 99 17.58 -4.28 -2.97
N SER A 100 18.31 -3.51 -2.14
CA SER A 100 19.24 -4.07 -1.14
C SER A 100 18.63 -4.49 0.21
N ILE A 101 17.48 -3.92 0.58
CA ILE A 101 16.71 -4.24 1.78
C ILE A 101 15.28 -4.50 1.34
N THR A 102 14.94 -5.79 1.24
CA THR A 102 13.61 -6.27 0.90
C THR A 102 13.23 -7.32 1.93
N VAL A 103 12.24 -7.02 2.76
CA VAL A 103 11.55 -8.00 3.60
C VAL A 103 11.08 -9.16 2.71
N SER A 104 11.19 -10.40 3.19
CA SER A 104 10.83 -11.60 2.42
C SER A 104 9.41 -11.51 1.89
N ARG A 105 9.17 -12.03 0.69
CA ARG A 105 7.88 -11.88 0.01
C ARG A 105 6.73 -12.50 0.82
N GLU A 106 6.99 -13.57 1.56
CA GLU A 106 6.03 -14.28 2.41
C GLU A 106 5.57 -13.42 3.58
N VAL A 107 6.48 -12.63 4.16
CA VAL A 107 6.16 -11.68 5.23
C VAL A 107 5.29 -10.55 4.68
N ILE A 108 5.64 -10.01 3.51
CA ILE A 108 4.81 -9.02 2.81
C ILE A 108 3.44 -9.60 2.48
N TRP A 109 3.37 -10.82 1.93
CA TRP A 109 2.12 -11.48 1.58
C TRP A 109 1.23 -11.70 2.81
N ASN A 110 1.79 -12.14 3.93
CA ASN A 110 1.03 -12.33 5.18
C ASN A 110 0.48 -11.00 5.72
N GLU A 111 1.28 -9.94 5.72
CA GLU A 111 0.86 -8.62 6.19
C GLU A 111 -0.26 -8.05 5.32
N VAL A 112 -0.06 -8.13 4.01
CA VAL A 112 -0.97 -7.60 3.00
C VAL A 112 -2.28 -8.40 2.92
N THR A 113 -2.21 -9.73 3.03
CA THR A 113 -3.40 -10.59 2.99
C THR A 113 -4.30 -10.39 4.20
N LYS A 114 -3.72 -10.06 5.38
CA LYS A 114 -4.52 -9.63 6.54
C LYS A 114 -5.27 -8.34 6.23
N GLY A 115 -4.59 -7.35 5.65
CA GLY A 115 -5.20 -6.07 5.26
C GLY A 115 -6.26 -6.17 4.15
N ALA A 116 -6.28 -7.26 3.38
CA ALA A 116 -7.28 -7.49 2.33
C ALA A 116 -8.63 -8.00 2.84
N ARG A 117 -8.72 -8.46 4.10
CA ARG A 117 -9.92 -9.11 4.62
C ARG A 117 -10.99 -8.08 4.97
N LEU A 118 -12.20 -8.33 4.49
CA LEU A 118 -13.38 -7.63 4.97
C LEU A 118 -13.82 -8.27 6.28
N ASP A 119 -13.43 -7.67 7.41
CA ASP A 119 -13.85 -8.10 8.74
C ASP A 119 -14.66 -7.01 9.45
N LEU A 120 -15.28 -7.38 10.58
CA LEU A 120 -16.12 -6.46 11.34
C LEU A 120 -15.32 -5.27 11.89
N ASN A 121 -14.05 -5.50 12.24
CA ASN A 121 -13.15 -4.44 12.69
C ASN A 121 -12.91 -3.41 11.59
N PHE A 122 -12.63 -3.84 10.36
CA PHE A 122 -12.49 -2.96 9.21
C PHE A 122 -13.73 -2.09 9.01
N LEU A 123 -14.92 -2.69 9.08
CA LEU A 123 -16.19 -1.97 8.93
C LEU A 123 -16.37 -0.93 10.04
N ILE A 124 -16.24 -1.33 11.32
CA ILE A 124 -16.42 -0.43 12.47
C ILE A 124 -15.40 0.72 12.42
N LEU A 125 -14.12 0.41 12.20
CA LEU A 125 -13.07 1.43 12.13
C LEU A 125 -13.26 2.39 10.95
N THR A 126 -13.76 1.89 9.81
CA THR A 126 -14.09 2.74 8.66
C THR A 126 -15.26 3.68 8.99
N VAL A 127 -16.31 3.20 9.67
CA VAL A 127 -17.43 4.07 10.09
C VAL A 127 -16.95 5.12 11.09
N LEU A 128 -16.24 4.71 12.15
CA LEU A 128 -15.78 5.62 13.19
C LEU A 128 -14.79 6.67 12.65
N SER A 129 -13.85 6.26 11.78
CA SER A 129 -12.93 7.18 11.12
C SER A 129 -13.67 8.12 10.15
N THR A 130 -14.68 7.65 9.42
CA THR A 130 -15.49 8.52 8.54
C THR A 130 -16.26 9.57 9.33
N ILE A 131 -16.89 9.19 10.44
CA ILE A 131 -17.65 10.12 11.28
C ILE A 131 -16.70 11.18 11.88
N THR A 132 -15.58 10.74 12.44
CA THR A 132 -14.58 11.65 13.03
C THR A 132 -13.94 12.55 11.97
N ALA A 133 -13.60 12.04 10.79
CA ALA A 133 -13.10 12.84 9.68
C ALA A 133 -14.14 13.86 9.21
N GLY A 134 -15.40 13.45 9.05
CA GLY A 134 -16.46 14.34 8.61
C GLY A 134 -16.71 15.48 9.58
N ILE A 135 -16.84 15.18 10.89
CA ILE A 135 -16.98 16.21 11.93
C ILE A 135 -15.72 17.08 11.99
N GLY A 136 -14.53 16.49 11.96
CA GLY A 136 -13.25 17.21 11.97
C GLY A 136 -13.15 18.21 10.83
N MET A 137 -13.49 17.80 9.61
CA MET A 137 -13.50 18.70 8.45
C MET A 137 -14.60 19.76 8.54
N LEU A 138 -15.79 19.44 9.05
CA LEU A 138 -16.87 20.43 9.19
C LEU A 138 -16.59 21.48 10.26
N THR A 139 -15.79 21.13 11.27
CA THR A 139 -15.40 22.01 12.39
C THR A 139 -14.03 22.65 12.21
N ASP A 140 -13.40 22.50 11.03
CA ASP A 140 -12.05 22.99 10.73
C ASP A 140 -10.96 22.51 11.70
N ASN A 141 -11.07 21.28 12.18
CA ASN A 141 -10.16 20.68 13.15
C ASN A 141 -9.22 19.65 12.49
N VAL A 142 -8.08 20.14 12.01
CA VAL A 142 -7.03 19.33 11.37
C VAL A 142 -6.54 18.19 12.27
N ALA A 143 -6.45 18.40 13.59
CA ALA A 143 -5.98 17.35 14.51
C ALA A 143 -6.96 16.17 14.58
N VAL A 144 -8.27 16.43 14.59
CA VAL A 144 -9.30 15.38 14.55
C VAL A 144 -9.29 14.67 13.21
N VAL A 145 -9.10 15.40 12.11
CA VAL A 145 -8.98 14.82 10.77
C VAL A 145 -7.76 13.89 10.67
N ILE A 146 -6.61 14.29 11.20
CA ILE A 146 -5.41 13.44 11.27
C ILE A 146 -5.67 12.22 12.16
N GLY A 147 -6.32 12.39 13.31
CA GLY A 147 -6.71 11.28 14.19
C GLY A 147 -7.59 10.27 13.47
N ALA A 148 -8.55 10.72 12.68
CA ALA A 148 -9.40 9.87 11.86
C ALA A 148 -8.61 9.09 10.80
N MET A 149 -7.63 9.73 10.14
CA MET A 149 -6.75 9.07 9.17
C MET A 149 -5.91 7.94 9.82
N VAL A 150 -5.46 8.13 11.06
CA VAL A 150 -4.68 7.10 11.80
C VAL A 150 -5.52 5.86 12.08
N ILE A 151 -6.82 6.04 12.31
CA ILE A 151 -7.77 4.95 12.62
C ILE A 151 -8.19 4.19 11.35
N ALA A 152 -8.26 4.87 10.21
CA ALA A 152 -8.85 4.33 8.99
C ALA A 152 -8.03 3.18 8.37
N PRO A 153 -8.62 1.98 8.22
CA PRO A 153 -7.91 0.81 7.72
C PRO A 153 -7.84 0.73 6.18
N LEU A 154 -7.95 1.86 5.47
CA LEU A 154 -8.03 1.88 4.00
C LEU A 154 -6.72 1.58 3.27
N LEU A 155 -5.58 1.63 3.98
CA LEU A 155 -4.27 1.27 3.40
C LEU A 155 -4.19 -0.22 3.05
N GLY A 156 -4.68 -1.09 3.93
CA GLY A 156 -4.52 -2.55 3.80
C GLY A 156 -5.06 -3.09 2.47
N PRO A 157 -6.33 -2.83 2.11
CA PRO A 157 -6.89 -3.27 0.84
C PRO A 157 -6.18 -2.68 -0.38
N ASN A 158 -5.71 -1.42 -0.31
CA ASN A 158 -5.01 -0.77 -1.41
C ASN A 158 -3.65 -1.44 -1.68
N LEU A 159 -2.85 -1.68 -0.62
CA LEU A 159 -1.60 -2.42 -0.73
C LEU A 159 -1.83 -3.87 -1.19
N ALA A 160 -2.92 -4.51 -0.76
CA ALA A 160 -3.27 -5.86 -1.21
C ALA A 160 -3.64 -5.96 -2.66
N PHE A 161 -4.34 -4.97 -3.16
CA PHE A 161 -4.63 -4.87 -4.57
C PHE A 161 -3.33 -4.67 -5.38
N ALA A 162 -2.48 -3.71 -4.99
CA ALA A 162 -1.22 -3.42 -5.68
C ALA A 162 -0.23 -4.60 -5.62
N PHE A 163 -0.16 -5.30 -4.49
CA PHE A 163 0.68 -6.47 -4.34
C PHE A 163 0.15 -7.67 -5.12
N GLY A 164 -1.16 -7.97 -5.01
CA GLY A 164 -1.83 -9.03 -5.78
C GLY A 164 -1.65 -8.86 -7.29
N THR A 165 -1.77 -7.63 -7.78
CA THR A 165 -1.48 -7.29 -9.18
C THR A 165 0.01 -7.46 -9.55
N ALA A 166 0.94 -7.09 -8.66
CA ALA A 166 2.38 -7.27 -8.90
C ALA A 166 2.81 -8.75 -8.96
N ILE A 167 2.16 -9.62 -8.20
CA ILE A 167 2.46 -11.06 -8.17
C ILE A 167 1.57 -11.91 -9.09
N GLY A 168 0.54 -11.32 -9.68
CA GLY A 168 -0.42 -12.02 -10.55
C GLY A 168 -1.49 -12.84 -9.81
N ASP A 169 -1.69 -12.62 -8.51
CA ASP A 169 -2.72 -13.28 -7.71
C ASP A 169 -4.07 -12.59 -7.88
N ARG A 170 -4.88 -13.13 -8.81
CA ARG A 170 -6.23 -12.60 -9.11
C ARG A 170 -7.17 -12.73 -7.91
N THR A 171 -7.04 -13.78 -7.11
CA THR A 171 -7.91 -14.00 -5.95
C THR A 171 -7.67 -12.92 -4.90
N LEU A 172 -6.41 -12.63 -4.59
CA LEU A 172 -6.04 -11.54 -3.70
C LEU A 172 -6.46 -10.18 -4.26
N MET A 173 -6.27 -9.96 -5.57
CA MET A 173 -6.68 -8.72 -6.25
C MET A 173 -8.19 -8.46 -6.12
N PHE A 174 -9.04 -9.43 -6.46
CA PHE A 174 -10.49 -9.24 -6.40
C PHE A 174 -11.01 -9.14 -4.96
N ARG A 175 -10.43 -9.88 -4.01
CA ARG A 175 -10.75 -9.74 -2.58
C ARG A 175 -10.41 -8.35 -2.07
N ALA A 176 -9.20 -7.88 -2.34
CA ALA A 176 -8.75 -6.55 -1.96
C ALA A 176 -9.58 -5.44 -2.60
N LEU A 177 -9.92 -5.59 -3.90
CA LEU A 177 -10.82 -4.67 -4.60
C LEU A 177 -12.20 -4.63 -3.95
N GLY A 178 -12.78 -5.79 -3.63
CA GLY A 178 -14.07 -5.87 -2.95
C GLY A 178 -14.07 -5.17 -1.59
N THR A 179 -13.04 -5.42 -0.78
CA THR A 179 -12.88 -4.75 0.53
C THR A 179 -12.72 -3.23 0.38
N ASN A 180 -11.94 -2.77 -0.61
CA ASN A 180 -11.73 -1.36 -0.88
C ASN A 180 -13.04 -0.67 -1.33
N VAL A 181 -13.78 -1.29 -2.25
CA VAL A 181 -15.08 -0.80 -2.71
C VAL A 181 -16.09 -0.72 -1.55
N VAL A 182 -16.18 -1.75 -0.71
CA VAL A 182 -17.04 -1.71 0.48
C VAL A 182 -16.63 -0.59 1.43
N GLY A 183 -15.33 -0.43 1.70
CA GLY A 183 -14.81 0.65 2.55
C GLY A 183 -15.13 2.05 2.02
N ILE A 184 -14.94 2.28 0.72
CA ILE A 184 -15.26 3.56 0.07
C ILE A 184 -16.77 3.81 0.09
N ILE A 185 -17.61 2.82 -0.23
CA ILE A 185 -19.07 2.96 -0.18
C ILE A 185 -19.53 3.29 1.25
N LEU A 186 -18.95 2.64 2.26
CA LEU A 186 -19.28 2.90 3.65
C LEU A 186 -18.89 4.32 4.05
N ALA A 187 -17.68 4.75 3.69
CA ALA A 187 -17.22 6.11 3.92
C ALA A 187 -18.13 7.14 3.23
N LEU A 188 -18.46 6.93 1.95
CA LEU A 188 -19.38 7.78 1.19
C LEU A 188 -20.78 7.83 1.81
N PHE A 189 -21.33 6.69 2.22
CA PHE A 189 -22.67 6.61 2.81
C PHE A 189 -22.76 7.38 4.13
N PHE A 190 -21.84 7.14 5.06
CA PHE A 190 -21.88 7.81 6.37
C PHE A 190 -21.56 9.31 6.25
N SER A 191 -20.62 9.69 5.39
CA SER A 191 -20.34 11.10 5.13
C SER A 191 -21.48 11.81 4.38
N TYR A 192 -22.20 11.11 3.49
CA TYR A 192 -23.45 11.59 2.90
C TYR A 192 -24.52 11.86 3.93
N VAL A 193 -24.74 10.91 4.85
CA VAL A 193 -25.68 11.10 5.97
C VAL A 193 -25.29 12.33 6.80
N ILE A 194 -24.00 12.48 7.12
CA ILE A 194 -23.51 13.67 7.83
C ILE A 194 -23.82 14.95 7.04
N GLY A 195 -23.48 15.00 5.75
CA GLY A 195 -23.74 16.17 4.90
C GLY A 195 -25.22 16.50 4.75
N ALA A 196 -26.09 15.50 4.70
CA ALA A 196 -27.53 15.67 4.55
C ALA A 196 -28.22 16.20 5.83
N PHE A 197 -27.71 15.84 7.01
CA PHE A 197 -28.24 16.31 8.30
C PHE A 197 -27.50 17.55 8.84
N TRP A 198 -26.39 17.97 8.21
CA TRP A 198 -25.64 19.14 8.65
C TRP A 198 -26.35 20.43 8.26
N THR A 199 -26.73 21.23 9.27
CA THR A 199 -27.39 22.52 9.06
C THR A 199 -26.43 23.72 9.10
N GLY A 200 -25.14 23.46 9.34
CA GLY A 200 -24.11 24.50 9.40
C GLY A 200 -23.55 24.88 8.02
N ALA A 201 -22.77 25.97 7.98
CA ALA A 201 -22.10 26.39 6.76
C ALA A 201 -20.99 25.41 6.33
N LEU A 202 -20.91 25.10 5.04
CA LEU A 202 -19.88 24.25 4.43
C LEU A 202 -18.68 25.05 3.94
N GLN A 203 -18.20 25.98 4.76
CA GLN A 203 -17.14 26.91 4.41
C GLN A 203 -15.83 26.64 5.16
N SER A 204 -15.70 25.49 5.82
CA SER A 204 -14.44 25.13 6.48
C SER A 204 -13.33 25.02 5.42
N PRO A 205 -12.20 25.72 5.62
CA PRO A 205 -11.00 25.56 4.80
C PRO A 205 -10.56 24.10 4.66
N GLU A 206 -10.60 23.32 5.74
CA GLU A 206 -10.21 21.91 5.69
C GLU A 206 -11.09 21.12 4.72
N LEU A 207 -12.41 21.31 4.73
CA LEU A 207 -13.32 20.64 3.79
C LEU A 207 -13.14 21.13 2.34
N LEU A 208 -13.07 22.44 2.13
CA LEU A 208 -12.91 23.03 0.79
C LEU A 208 -11.56 22.69 0.14
N SER A 209 -10.51 22.50 0.94
CA SER A 209 -9.22 22.03 0.44
C SER A 209 -9.29 20.65 -0.21
N ARG A 210 -10.33 19.85 0.11
CA ARG A 210 -10.58 18.52 -0.46
C ARG A 210 -11.46 18.55 -1.70
N THR A 211 -11.96 19.72 -2.11
CA THR A 211 -12.73 19.93 -3.34
C THR A 211 -11.93 20.61 -4.44
N VAL A 212 -10.65 20.90 -4.20
CA VAL A 212 -9.73 21.47 -5.20
C VAL A 212 -8.80 20.37 -5.68
N VAL A 213 -8.73 20.18 -6.99
CA VAL A 213 -7.81 19.22 -7.61
C VAL A 213 -6.73 19.96 -8.39
N GLY A 214 -5.48 19.60 -8.14
CA GLY A 214 -4.33 20.17 -8.82
C GLY A 214 -3.25 19.13 -9.07
N PHE A 215 -2.23 19.52 -9.85
CA PHE A 215 -1.08 18.65 -10.15
C PHE A 215 -0.25 18.32 -8.90
N ASP A 216 -0.33 19.15 -7.86
CA ASP A 216 0.23 18.92 -6.53
C ASP A 216 -0.38 17.68 -5.86
N SER A 217 -1.69 17.44 -6.03
CA SER A 217 -2.35 16.23 -5.51
C SER A 217 -1.80 14.94 -6.14
N ILE A 218 -1.49 14.97 -7.45
CA ILE A 218 -0.84 13.86 -8.15
C ILE A 218 0.54 13.62 -7.54
N ALA A 219 1.37 14.65 -7.41
CA ALA A 219 2.71 14.52 -6.85
C ALA A 219 2.69 13.95 -5.41
N LEU A 220 1.78 14.44 -4.57
CA LEU A 220 1.59 13.97 -3.20
C LEU A 220 1.12 12.51 -3.17
N ALA A 221 0.16 12.12 -4.01
CA ALA A 221 -0.34 10.75 -4.07
C ALA A 221 0.72 9.76 -4.55
N LEU A 222 1.52 10.14 -5.55
CA LEU A 222 2.66 9.33 -6.02
C LEU A 222 3.71 9.16 -4.91
N ALA A 223 4.07 10.23 -4.21
CA ALA A 223 5.03 10.18 -3.10
C ALA A 223 4.52 9.32 -1.93
N ALA A 224 3.25 9.49 -1.53
CA ALA A 224 2.62 8.70 -0.49
C ALA A 224 2.55 7.20 -0.85
N GLY A 225 2.19 6.88 -2.10
CA GLY A 225 2.20 5.50 -2.60
C GLY A 225 3.60 4.87 -2.62
N ALA A 226 4.63 5.65 -2.99
CA ALA A 226 6.01 5.18 -2.93
C ALA A 226 6.43 4.89 -1.48
N ALA A 227 6.15 5.82 -0.55
CA ALA A 227 6.42 5.64 0.87
C ALA A 227 5.69 4.42 1.44
N ALA A 228 4.45 4.17 0.99
CA ALA A 228 3.64 3.00 1.31
C ALA A 228 4.40 1.69 1.10
N VAL A 229 4.82 1.48 -0.15
CA VAL A 229 5.48 0.24 -0.55
C VAL A 229 6.91 0.18 -0.05
N LEU A 230 7.63 1.30 0.00
CA LEU A 230 8.98 1.33 0.54
C LEU A 230 8.99 0.94 2.02
N SER A 231 8.06 1.45 2.83
CA SER A 231 7.99 1.07 4.24
C SER A 231 7.68 -0.41 4.43
N LEU A 232 6.71 -0.92 3.68
CA LEU A 232 6.35 -2.34 3.69
C LEU A 232 7.51 -3.24 3.27
N THR A 233 8.25 -2.84 2.24
CA THR A 233 9.38 -3.63 1.71
C THR A 233 10.66 -3.47 2.52
N THR A 234 10.79 -2.41 3.32
CA THR A 234 11.98 -2.20 4.17
C THR A 234 11.78 -2.62 5.63
N GLY A 235 10.55 -2.97 6.01
CA GLY A 235 10.21 -3.33 7.39
C GLY A 235 10.16 -2.14 8.33
N LEU A 236 9.99 -0.93 7.78
CA LEU A 236 9.72 0.27 8.56
C LEU A 236 8.30 0.21 9.16
N SER A 237 8.05 1.00 10.21
CA SER A 237 6.79 0.93 10.95
C SER A 237 5.58 1.15 10.02
N ALA A 238 4.75 0.11 9.89
CA ALA A 238 3.53 0.15 9.08
C ALA A 238 2.56 1.25 9.54
N THR A 239 2.62 1.67 10.80
CA THR A 239 1.75 2.69 11.39
C THR A 239 1.97 4.09 10.82
N LEU A 240 3.22 4.57 10.73
CA LEU A 240 3.54 5.92 10.24
C LEU A 240 3.09 6.11 8.78
N VAL A 241 3.24 5.04 8.01
CA VAL A 241 2.90 5.00 6.58
C VAL A 241 1.41 4.76 6.35
N GLY A 242 0.76 4.03 7.26
CA GLY A 242 -0.70 3.96 7.39
C GLY A 242 -1.36 5.34 7.34
N VAL A 243 -0.85 6.26 8.16
CA VAL A 243 -1.35 7.64 8.23
C VAL A 243 -1.20 8.36 6.89
N MET A 244 -0.02 8.33 6.27
CA MET A 244 0.25 9.08 5.03
C MET A 244 -0.63 8.66 3.84
N VAL A 245 -1.02 7.39 3.76
CA VAL A 245 -1.89 6.92 2.67
C VAL A 245 -3.37 7.08 3.02
N ALA A 246 -3.75 6.92 4.30
CA ALA A 246 -5.10 7.22 4.74
C ALA A 246 -5.48 8.68 4.48
N VAL A 247 -4.52 9.62 4.57
CA VAL A 247 -4.64 11.03 4.15
C VAL A 247 -5.13 11.15 2.70
N ALA A 248 -4.68 10.27 1.81
CA ALA A 248 -5.01 10.34 0.39
C ALA A 248 -6.40 9.75 0.05
N LEU A 249 -6.99 8.93 0.94
CA LEU A 249 -8.19 8.16 0.62
C LEU A 249 -9.41 8.59 1.44
N LEU A 250 -9.27 8.62 2.76
CA LEU A 250 -10.42 8.86 3.65
C LEU A 250 -10.98 10.29 3.54
N PRO A 251 -10.16 11.36 3.62
CA PRO A 251 -10.70 12.73 3.58
C PRO A 251 -11.36 13.07 2.25
N PRO A 252 -10.77 12.76 1.06
CA PRO A 252 -11.48 12.96 -0.20
C PRO A 252 -12.78 12.16 -0.28
N ALA A 253 -12.81 10.90 0.16
CA ALA A 253 -14.05 10.12 0.19
C ALA A 253 -15.12 10.74 1.11
N ALA A 254 -14.72 11.20 2.29
CA ALA A 254 -15.64 11.88 3.20
C ALA A 254 -16.12 13.23 2.65
N ALA A 255 -15.25 13.99 1.97
CA ALA A 255 -15.61 15.25 1.32
C ALA A 255 -16.62 15.04 0.19
N VAL A 256 -16.45 13.99 -0.63
CA VAL A 256 -17.44 13.60 -1.65
C VAL A 256 -18.80 13.36 -1.01
N GLY A 257 -18.88 12.51 0.02
CA GLY A 257 -20.16 12.21 0.64
C GLY A 257 -20.79 13.44 1.29
N ILE A 258 -20.04 14.25 2.02
CA ILE A 258 -20.55 15.49 2.63
C ILE A 258 -21.13 16.44 1.56
N MET A 259 -20.40 16.65 0.46
CA MET A 259 -20.84 17.54 -0.62
C MET A 259 -22.05 16.98 -1.39
N LEU A 260 -22.12 15.65 -1.57
CA LEU A 260 -23.31 15.00 -2.12
C LEU A 260 -24.52 15.15 -1.18
N GLY A 261 -24.30 15.00 0.13
CA GLY A 261 -25.34 15.12 1.15
C GLY A 261 -25.94 16.52 1.22
N SER A 262 -25.10 17.54 1.02
CA SER A 262 -25.54 18.94 1.01
C SER A 262 -26.11 19.43 -0.32
N GLY A 263 -26.08 18.60 -1.37
CA GLY A 263 -26.57 18.94 -2.71
C GLY A 263 -25.57 19.74 -3.57
N ASN A 264 -24.33 19.97 -3.11
CA ASN A 264 -23.29 20.62 -3.92
C ASN A 264 -22.61 19.61 -4.85
N LEU A 265 -23.28 19.31 -5.97
CA LEU A 265 -22.80 18.33 -6.96
C LEU A 265 -21.48 18.72 -7.63
N ALA A 266 -21.22 20.02 -7.80
CA ALA A 266 -19.97 20.51 -8.39
C ALA A 266 -18.78 20.21 -7.48
N ALA A 267 -18.86 20.60 -6.21
CA ALA A 267 -17.83 20.32 -5.22
C ALA A 267 -17.65 18.81 -4.96
N ALA A 268 -18.74 18.04 -4.98
CA ALA A 268 -18.69 16.59 -4.91
C ALA A 268 -17.96 15.96 -6.10
N GLY A 269 -18.18 16.48 -7.31
CA GLY A 269 -17.48 16.05 -8.52
C GLY A 269 -15.97 16.28 -8.41
N SER A 270 -15.55 17.46 -7.97
CA SER A 270 -14.14 17.79 -7.78
C SER A 270 -13.48 16.94 -6.68
N ALA A 271 -14.13 16.75 -5.53
CA ALA A 271 -13.65 15.84 -4.49
C ALA A 271 -13.59 14.38 -4.99
N GLY A 272 -14.52 13.98 -5.86
CA GLY A 272 -14.56 12.65 -6.46
C GLY A 272 -13.40 12.44 -7.43
N LEU A 273 -13.07 13.47 -8.21
CA LEU A 273 -11.90 13.48 -9.07
C LEU A 273 -10.61 13.38 -8.25
N LEU A 274 -10.51 14.11 -7.13
CA LEU A 274 -9.37 14.01 -6.19
C LEU A 274 -9.20 12.59 -5.67
N LEU A 275 -10.30 11.96 -5.22
CA LEU A 275 -10.31 10.59 -4.74
C LEU A 275 -9.85 9.61 -5.82
N ALA A 276 -10.37 9.75 -7.05
CA ALA A 276 -10.02 8.90 -8.19
C ALA A 276 -8.53 9.02 -8.54
N VAL A 277 -8.01 10.24 -8.58
CA VAL A 277 -6.59 10.54 -8.84
C VAL A 277 -5.70 9.90 -7.78
N ASN A 278 -6.07 10.04 -6.51
CA ASN A 278 -5.30 9.48 -5.40
C ASN A 278 -5.25 7.95 -5.46
N ILE A 279 -6.40 7.29 -5.70
CA ILE A 279 -6.45 5.84 -5.88
C ILE A 279 -5.58 5.42 -7.07
N ALA A 280 -5.69 6.10 -8.20
CA ALA A 280 -4.93 5.75 -9.40
C ALA A 280 -3.42 5.91 -9.22
N CYS A 281 -2.98 7.02 -8.62
CA CYS A 281 -1.56 7.31 -8.39
C CYS A 281 -0.94 6.35 -7.37
N VAL A 282 -1.63 6.10 -6.25
CA VAL A 282 -1.14 5.16 -5.22
C VAL A 282 -0.99 3.76 -5.81
N ASN A 283 -1.97 3.27 -6.57
CA ASN A 283 -1.89 1.95 -7.20
C ASN A 283 -0.80 1.86 -8.26
N LEU A 284 -0.68 2.88 -9.13
CA LEU A 284 0.35 2.94 -10.16
C LEU A 284 1.76 2.87 -9.55
N VAL A 285 2.05 3.73 -8.58
CA VAL A 285 3.38 3.78 -7.96
C VAL A 285 3.65 2.55 -7.14
N ALA A 286 2.66 2.05 -6.40
CA ALA A 286 2.84 0.83 -5.64
C ALA A 286 3.27 -0.34 -6.55
N GLN A 287 2.62 -0.49 -7.71
CA GLN A 287 3.03 -1.47 -8.72
C GLN A 287 4.46 -1.23 -9.22
N ILE A 288 4.80 0.01 -9.61
CA ILE A 288 6.14 0.37 -10.10
C ILE A 288 7.21 0.03 -9.06
N VAL A 289 6.98 0.37 -7.78
CA VAL A 289 7.94 0.10 -6.70
C VAL A 289 8.06 -1.40 -6.43
N PHE A 290 6.96 -2.16 -6.42
CA PHE A 290 7.03 -3.62 -6.31
C PHE A 290 7.81 -4.24 -7.47
N VAL A 291 7.66 -3.72 -8.70
CA VAL A 291 8.46 -4.12 -9.87
C VAL A 291 9.93 -3.80 -9.69
N ALA A 292 10.26 -2.56 -9.32
CA ALA A 292 11.62 -2.10 -9.14
C ALA A 292 12.35 -2.89 -8.04
N LYS A 293 11.64 -3.30 -6.99
CA LYS A 293 12.13 -4.14 -5.89
C LYS A 293 12.30 -5.63 -6.25
N GLY A 294 11.92 -6.05 -7.47
CA GLY A 294 12.03 -7.43 -7.91
C GLY A 294 10.97 -8.38 -7.32
N ILE A 295 9.95 -7.84 -6.64
CA ILE A 295 8.85 -8.62 -6.06
C ILE A 295 7.93 -9.03 -7.21
N GLY A 296 7.90 -10.32 -7.55
CA GLY A 296 7.16 -10.85 -8.71
C GLY A 296 6.99 -12.37 -8.70
N PRO A 297 6.25 -12.94 -9.66
CA PRO A 297 5.78 -14.35 -9.66
C PRO A 297 6.89 -15.42 -9.68
N ARG A 298 6.55 -16.60 -9.11
CA ARG A 298 7.46 -17.65 -8.61
C ARG A 298 8.12 -18.49 -9.71
N THR A 299 7.38 -18.89 -10.75
CA THR A 299 7.89 -19.84 -11.76
C THR A 299 8.18 -19.19 -13.11
N TRP A 300 9.11 -19.76 -13.89
CA TRP A 300 9.37 -19.33 -15.27
C TRP A 300 8.12 -19.45 -16.17
N ALA A 301 7.24 -20.41 -15.89
CA ALA A 301 5.94 -20.60 -16.54
C ALA A 301 4.94 -19.49 -16.15
N GLU A 302 4.84 -19.12 -14.87
CA GLU A 302 4.04 -17.97 -14.42
C GLU A 302 4.61 -16.64 -14.89
N LYS A 303 5.94 -16.46 -14.93
CA LYS A 303 6.60 -15.27 -15.51
C LYS A 303 6.24 -15.08 -16.98
N LYS A 304 6.09 -16.18 -17.76
CA LYS A 304 5.71 -16.11 -19.17
C LYS A 304 4.22 -15.81 -19.37
N ALA A 305 3.35 -16.29 -18.48
CA ALA A 305 1.91 -15.99 -18.48
C ALA A 305 1.54 -14.62 -17.87
N SER A 306 2.34 -14.10 -16.93
CA SER A 306 2.06 -12.87 -16.17
C SER A 306 2.83 -11.64 -16.62
N ARG A 307 3.93 -11.78 -17.39
CA ARG A 307 4.62 -10.64 -18.01
C ARG A 307 3.67 -9.71 -18.77
N PRO A 308 2.82 -10.18 -19.71
CA PRO A 308 1.88 -9.30 -20.37
C PRO A 308 0.87 -8.71 -19.39
N ALA A 309 0.34 -9.48 -18.44
CA ALA A 309 -0.63 -8.98 -17.45
C ALA A 309 -0.07 -7.88 -16.54
N ARG A 310 1.22 -7.97 -16.17
CA ARG A 310 1.91 -6.95 -15.36
C ARG A 310 2.09 -5.65 -16.13
N TYR A 311 2.56 -5.73 -17.37
CA TYR A 311 2.72 -4.55 -18.23
C TYR A 311 1.35 -3.95 -18.58
N ILE A 312 0.35 -4.77 -18.89
CA ILE A 312 -1.02 -4.32 -19.15
C ILE A 312 -1.59 -3.58 -17.92
N ASN A 313 -1.46 -4.13 -16.71
CA ASN A 313 -1.95 -3.45 -15.51
C ASN A 313 -1.26 -2.11 -15.26
N VAL A 314 0.07 -2.05 -15.38
CA VAL A 314 0.81 -0.78 -15.26
C VAL A 314 0.38 0.21 -16.35
N SER A 315 0.20 -0.25 -17.59
CA SER A 315 -0.29 0.58 -18.70
C SER A 315 -1.72 1.06 -18.48
N VAL A 316 -2.61 0.24 -17.90
CA VAL A 316 -3.99 0.63 -17.56
C VAL A 316 -3.99 1.71 -16.49
N TRP A 317 -3.23 1.54 -15.41
CA TRP A 317 -3.12 2.56 -14.36
C TRP A 317 -2.44 3.83 -14.87
N LEU A 318 -1.41 3.72 -15.71
CA LEU A 318 -0.76 4.87 -16.34
C LEU A 318 -1.73 5.63 -17.24
N LEU A 319 -2.48 4.91 -18.09
CA LEU A 319 -3.52 5.49 -18.94
C LEU A 319 -4.59 6.18 -18.09
N LEU A 320 -5.04 5.54 -17.01
CA LEU A 320 -6.01 6.13 -16.10
C LEU A 320 -5.49 7.42 -15.47
N VAL A 321 -4.24 7.45 -14.99
CA VAL A 321 -3.62 8.68 -14.45
C VAL A 321 -3.53 9.76 -15.52
N VAL A 322 -3.16 9.42 -16.76
CA VAL A 322 -3.12 10.39 -17.88
C VAL A 322 -4.51 10.95 -18.17
N VAL A 323 -5.54 10.09 -18.25
CA VAL A 323 -6.94 10.50 -18.48
C VAL A 323 -7.46 11.38 -17.33
N LEU A 324 -7.12 11.06 -16.09
CA LEU A 324 -7.50 11.89 -14.94
C LEU A 324 -6.73 13.22 -14.91
N ALA A 325 -5.45 13.22 -15.30
CA ALA A 325 -4.66 14.44 -15.42
C ALA A 325 -5.18 15.36 -16.52
N THR A 326 -5.63 14.81 -17.66
CA THR A 326 -6.29 15.60 -18.70
C THR A 326 -7.65 16.11 -18.27
N ALA A 327 -8.40 15.33 -17.47
CA ALA A 327 -9.66 15.79 -16.87
C ALA A 327 -9.42 16.94 -15.89
N ILE A 328 -8.37 16.89 -15.05
CA ILE A 328 -7.97 18.01 -14.18
C ILE A 328 -7.62 19.24 -15.01
N TRP A 329 -6.83 19.06 -16.06
CA TRP A 329 -6.45 20.16 -16.95
C TRP A 329 -7.68 20.83 -17.57
N PHE A 330 -8.64 20.03 -18.06
CA PHE A 330 -9.89 20.55 -18.63
C PHE A 330 -10.76 21.24 -17.58
N ALA A 331 -10.91 20.66 -16.38
CA ALA A 331 -11.66 21.26 -15.28
C ALA A 331 -11.08 22.63 -14.88
N ARG A 332 -9.75 22.74 -14.83
CA ARG A 332 -9.07 24.02 -14.56
C ARG A 332 -9.23 25.04 -15.67
N GLU A 333 -9.17 24.61 -16.93
CA GLU A 333 -9.38 25.50 -18.07
C GLU A 333 -10.81 26.07 -18.06
N THR A 334 -11.81 25.24 -17.72
CA THR A 334 -13.20 25.72 -17.58
C THR A 334 -13.40 26.70 -16.42
N GLU A 335 -12.66 26.56 -15.32
CA GLU A 335 -12.66 27.51 -14.20
C GLU A 335 -11.93 28.82 -14.54
N GLY A 336 -10.78 28.73 -15.23
CA GLY A 336 -10.00 29.89 -15.69
C GLY A 336 -10.72 30.73 -16.76
N VAL A 337 -11.52 30.09 -17.62
CA VAL A 337 -12.37 30.78 -18.60
C VAL A 337 -13.56 31.50 -17.93
N ALA A 338 -14.07 30.99 -16.80
CA ALA A 338 -15.15 31.64 -16.04
C ALA A 338 -14.68 32.90 -15.29
N GLU A 339 -13.45 32.90 -14.75
CA GLU A 339 -12.85 34.10 -14.15
C GLU A 339 -12.44 35.15 -15.21
N GLY A 340 -12.08 34.72 -16.43
CA GLY A 340 -11.70 35.61 -17.53
C GLY A 340 -12.85 36.37 -18.21
N GLN A 341 -14.12 36.03 -17.94
CA GLN A 341 -15.29 36.69 -18.54
C GLN A 341 -16.08 37.58 -17.57
N GLY A 342 -15.63 37.72 -16.32
CA GLY A 342 -16.30 38.50 -15.29
C GLY A 342 -15.53 39.72 -14.81
N PHE A 343 -15.29 40.72 -15.68
CA PHE A 343 -15.32 42.18 -15.38
C PHE A 343 -14.82 43.00 -16.60
N ALA A 344 -15.68 43.22 -17.59
CA ALA A 344 -15.62 44.46 -18.37
C ALA A 344 -16.72 45.37 -17.80
N SER A 345 -16.37 46.21 -16.83
CA SER A 345 -17.27 47.23 -16.31
C SER A 345 -17.42 48.34 -17.37
N PRO A 346 -18.63 48.61 -17.90
CA PRO A 346 -18.87 49.78 -18.73
C PRO A 346 -19.07 50.98 -17.80
N SER A 347 -17.98 51.68 -17.48
CA SER A 347 -18.05 53.00 -16.85
C SER A 347 -17.03 53.94 -17.45
N ASP A 348 -17.04 54.04 -18.79
CA ASP A 348 -16.52 55.18 -19.55
C ASP A 348 -17.71 55.78 -20.33
N VAL A 349 -18.62 56.46 -19.62
CA VAL A 349 -19.57 57.40 -20.23
C VAL A 349 -19.75 58.59 -19.28
N SER A 350 -19.02 59.66 -19.59
CA SER A 350 -19.26 61.10 -19.35
C SER A 350 -19.79 61.57 -17.99
N VAL A 351 -19.08 62.51 -17.37
CA VAL A 351 -19.61 63.87 -17.13
C VAL A 351 -18.48 64.87 -17.33
N ASP A 352 -18.82 65.94 -18.05
CA ASP A 352 -18.06 67.18 -18.26
C ASP A 352 -17.50 67.83 -16.99
#